data_AF-A0A914NYX2-F1
#
_entry.id   AF-A0A914NYX2-F1
#
_cell.length_a   1.000
_cell.length_b   1.000
_cell.length_c   1.000
_cell.angle_alpha   90.00
_cell.angle_beta   90.00
_cell.angle_gamma   90.00
#
_symmetry.space_group_name_H-M   'P 1'
#
loop_
_entity.id
_entity.type
_entity.pdbx_description
1 polymer ?
#
loop_
_entity_poly.entity_id
_entity_poly.type
_entity_poly.pdbx_seq_one_letter_code
_entity_poly.pdbx_strand_id
1 'polypeptide(L)' 'MLSRLLVIKVQSRFKIIEENSGTLNFGNKIFTGVKYEDLERQDQSSLGEGTSGSVSKYKFKSRAIAVK' A
#
# COMPACT_ATOMS: atom_id res chain seq x y z
N MET A 1 14.26 15.17 24.84
CA MET A 1 14.95 15.16 23.52
C MET A 1 14.62 13.95 22.65
N LEU A 2 14.42 12.74 23.20
CA LEU A 2 14.05 11.54 22.42
C LEU A 2 12.76 11.68 21.58
N SER A 3 11.76 12.41 22.09
CA SER A 3 10.48 12.63 21.40
C SER A 3 10.62 13.39 20.08
N ARG A 4 11.50 14.41 20.01
CA ARG A 4 11.74 15.16 18.76
C ARG A 4 12.44 14.34 17.68
N LEU A 5 13.42 13.53 18.06
CA LEU A 5 14.13 12.61 17.15
C LEU A 5 13.18 11.57 16.52
N LEU A 6 12.26 11.04 17.32
CA LEU A 6 11.24 10.10 16.84
C LEU A 6 10.32 10.74 15.79
N VAL A 7 9.83 11.97 16.05
CA VAL A 7 8.94 12.70 15.14
C VAL A 7 9.61 12.98 13.80
N ILE A 8 10.87 13.45 13.80
CA ILE A 8 11.64 13.71 12.57
C ILE A 8 11.81 12.42 11.76
N LYS A 9 12.13 11.29 12.42
CA LYS A 9 12.29 9.99 11.75
C LYS A 9 10.98 9.47 11.17
N VAL A 10 9.84 9.72 11.83
CA VAL A 10 8.52 9.36 11.33
C VAL A 10 8.13 10.20 10.11
N GLN A 11 8.29 11.52 10.16
CA GLN A 11 8.02 12.42 9.04
C GLN A 11 8.87 12.08 7.80
N SER A 12 10.14 11.73 8.00
CA SER A 12 11.01 11.27 6.91
C SER A 12 10.48 10.00 6.23
N ARG A 13 9.93 9.04 6.98
CA ARG A 13 9.36 7.81 6.40
C ARG A 13 8.08 8.07 5.62
N PHE A 14 7.22 8.99 6.09
CA PHE A 14 6.02 9.38 5.33
C PHE A 14 6.39 10.00 3.99
N LYS A 15 7.39 10.90 3.97
CA LYS A 15 7.87 11.51 2.73
C LYS A 15 8.38 10.48 1.73
N ILE A 16 9.14 9.49 2.19
CA ILE A 16 9.60 8.38 1.34
C ILE A 16 8.42 7.57 0.78
N ILE A 17 7.38 7.31 1.58
CA ILE A 17 6.18 6.61 1.12
C ILE A 17 5.43 7.44 0.07
N GLU A 18 5.27 8.74 0.29
CA GLU A 18 4.62 9.65 -0.68
C GLU A 18 5.39 9.71 -2.01
N GLU A 19 6.71 9.88 -1.97
CA GLU A 19 7.57 9.93 -3.17
C GLU A 19 7.53 8.64 -4.00
N ASN A 20 7.27 7.49 -3.36
CA ASN A 20 7.19 6.19 -4.02
C ASN A 20 5.75 5.70 -4.26
N SER A 21 4.74 6.46 -3.83
CA SER A 21 3.34 6.10 -4.01
C SER A 21 2.95 6.09 -5.49
N GLY A 22 1.92 5.30 -5.83
CA GLY A 22 1.53 5.07 -7.23
C GLY A 22 2.49 4.17 -8.01
N THR A 23 3.43 3.51 -7.33
CA THR A 23 4.33 2.52 -7.94
C THR A 23 4.07 1.13 -7.35
N LEU A 24 3.90 0.14 -8.21
CA LEU A 24 3.78 -1.27 -7.84
C LEU A 24 4.88 -2.07 -8.53
N ASN A 25 5.61 -2.88 -7.76
CA ASN A 25 6.62 -3.79 -8.27
C ASN A 25 6.13 -5.24 -8.15
N PHE A 26 5.88 -5.90 -9.28
CA PHE A 26 5.40 -7.27 -9.34
C PHE A 26 6.13 -8.08 -10.41
N GLY A 27 6.73 -9.21 -10.01
CA GLY A 27 7.34 -10.16 -10.95
C GLY A 27 8.38 -9.53 -11.87
N ASN A 28 9.31 -8.78 -11.28
CA ASN A 28 10.40 -8.07 -11.97
C ASN A 28 9.93 -6.98 -12.95
N LYS A 29 8.69 -6.50 -12.80
CA LYS A 29 8.16 -5.36 -13.55
C LYS A 29 7.75 -4.25 -12.60
N ILE A 30 8.09 -3.03 -12.97
CA ILE A 30 7.72 -1.81 -12.27
C ILE A 30 6.56 -1.17 -13.03
N PHE A 31 5.45 -0.93 -12.35
CA PHE A 31 4.30 -0.22 -12.85
C PHE A 31 4.22 1.13 -12.13
N THR A 32 4.27 2.23 -12.87
CA THR A 32 4.21 3.60 -12.32
C THR A 32 2.87 4.25 -12.68
N GLY A 33 2.45 5.24 -11.89
CA GLY A 33 1.17 5.93 -12.09
C GLY A 33 -0.05 5.08 -11.77
N VAL A 34 0.10 4.02 -10.96
CA VAL A 34 -0.99 3.14 -10.56
C VAL A 34 -1.92 3.88 -9.60
N LYS A 35 -3.21 3.84 -9.89
CA LYS A 35 -4.28 4.41 -9.07
C LYS A 35 -5.10 3.32 -8.41
N TYR A 36 -5.89 3.73 -7.44
CA TYR A 36 -6.83 2.82 -6.77
C TYR A 36 -7.87 2.28 -7.77
N GLU A 37 -8.29 3.08 -8.74
CA GLU A 37 -9.22 2.64 -9.81
C GLU A 37 -8.66 1.50 -10.68
N ASP A 38 -7.34 1.33 -10.73
CA ASP A 38 -6.70 0.24 -11.49
C ASP A 38 -6.80 -1.12 -10.75
N LEU A 39 -7.35 -1.13 -9.54
CA LEU A 39 -7.50 -2.30 -8.68
C LEU A 39 -8.95 -2.80 -8.71
N GLU A 40 -9.16 -4.00 -9.27
CA GLU A 40 -10.45 -4.65 -9.31
C GLU A 40 -10.69 -5.43 -8.01
N ARG A 41 -11.70 -5.05 -7.22
CA ARG A 41 -12.06 -5.78 -6.01
C ARG A 41 -12.58 -7.18 -6.37
N GLN A 42 -11.97 -8.22 -5.81
CA GLN A 42 -12.29 -9.63 -6.17
C GLN A 42 -13.36 -10.25 -5.29
N ASP A 43 -13.56 -9.71 -4.08
CA ASP A 43 -14.55 -10.19 -3.12
C ASP A 43 -14.98 -9.02 -2.23
N GLN A 44 -16.24 -9.02 -1.78
CA GLN A 44 -16.72 -8.06 -0.79
C GLN A 44 -16.29 -8.41 0.64
N SER A 45 -15.90 -9.67 0.86
CA SER A 45 -15.42 -10.15 2.16
C SER A 45 -14.01 -9.63 2.47
N SER A 46 -13.84 -9.18 3.72
CA SER A 46 -12.52 -8.88 4.28
C SER A 46 -11.68 -10.16 4.35
N LEU A 47 -10.40 -10.08 3.98
CA LEU A 47 -9.42 -11.16 4.20
C LEU A 47 -9.06 -11.32 5.68
N GLY A 48 -9.44 -10.34 6.51
CA GLY A 48 -9.28 -10.36 7.95
C GLY A 48 -9.27 -8.94 8.54
N GLU A 49 -9.68 -8.84 9.79
CA GLU A 49 -9.47 -7.65 10.61
C GLU A 49 -8.26 -7.94 11.51
N GLY A 50 -7.11 -7.39 11.15
CA GLY A 50 -5.88 -7.49 11.94
C GLY A 50 -5.61 -6.21 12.75
N THR A 51 -4.57 -6.22 13.59
CA THR A 51 -4.21 -5.23 14.63
C THR A 51 -4.17 -3.75 14.20
N SER A 52 -4.22 -3.43 12.90
CA SER A 52 -4.35 -2.05 12.37
C SER A 52 -4.90 -2.09 10.93
N GLY A 53 -6.22 -2.02 10.77
CA GLY A 53 -6.89 -1.82 9.47
C GLY A 53 -7.60 -3.04 8.89
N SER A 54 -8.38 -2.80 7.84
CA SER A 54 -9.11 -3.82 7.09
C SER A 54 -8.29 -4.25 5.87
N VAL A 55 -8.20 -5.56 5.61
CA VAL A 55 -7.48 -6.08 4.44
C VAL A 55 -8.47 -6.66 3.45
N SER A 56 -8.40 -6.25 2.19
CA SER A 56 -9.30 -6.72 1.14
C SER A 56 -8.52 -7.30 -0.04
N LYS A 57 -9.16 -8.25 -0.75
CA LYS A 57 -8.60 -8.87 -1.94
C LYS A 57 -8.90 -8.06 -3.18
N TYR A 58 -7.84 -7.64 -3.87
CA TYR A 58 -7.92 -6.94 -5.16
C TYR A 58 -7.22 -7.74 -6.24
N LYS A 59 -7.43 -7.33 -7.48
CA LYS A 59 -6.74 -7.80 -8.65
C LYS A 59 -6.18 -6.59 -9.39
N PHE A 60 -4.88 -6.62 -9.65
CA PHE A 60 -4.22 -5.66 -10.51
C PHE A 60 -3.79 -6.39 -11.78
N LYS A 61 -4.33 -5.98 -12.93
CA LYS A 61 -4.18 -6.71 -14.20
C LYS A 61 -4.57 -8.18 -14.04
N SER A 62 -3.66 -9.14 -14.23
CA SER A 62 -3.93 -10.58 -14.09
C SER A 62 -3.54 -11.16 -12.73
N ARG A 63 -3.20 -10.34 -11.73
CA ARG A 63 -2.64 -10.80 -10.45
C ARG A 63 -3.52 -10.43 -9.27
N ALA A 64 -3.81 -11.40 -8.42
CA ALA A 64 -4.45 -11.16 -7.13
C ALA A 64 -3.43 -10.55 -6.14
N ILE A 65 -3.86 -9.51 -5.41
CA ILE A 65 -3.07 -8.80 -4.41
C ILE A 65 -3.93 -8.56 -3.15
N ALA A 66 -3.28 -8.45 -1.99
CA ALA A 66 -3.92 -8.03 -0.76
C ALA A 66 -3.61 -6.55 -0.52
N VAL A 67 -4.65 -5.75 -0.30
CA VAL A 67 -4.55 -4.31 -0.02
C VAL A 67 -5.05 -4.08 1.39
N LYS A 68 -4.20 -3.46 2.22
CA LYS A 68 -4.55 -2.96 3.55
C LYS A 68 -5.21 -1.59 3.46
#